data_AF-A0A443RT76-F1
#
_entry.id   AF-A0A443RT76-F1
#
_cell.length_a   1.000
_cell.length_b   1.000
_cell.length_c   1.000
_cell.angle_alpha   90.00
_cell.angle_beta   90.00
_cell.angle_gamma   90.00
#
_symmetry.space_group_name_H-M   'P 1'
#
loop_
_entity.id
_entity.type
_entity.pdbx_description
1 polymer ?
#
loop_
_entity_poly.entity_id
_entity_poly.type
_entity_poly.pdbx_seq_one_letter_code
_entity_poly.pdbx_strand_id
1 'polypeptide(L)'
;MVAVIEIARLLETRNQTLNHTIYFVAFDLEEYGLLGSIAFVRDYLIPEEINKGVKFTGAYILDMILSYNDSAFSQRLPPDFIQTNPSETMKIYANQGRGDFLSVLKRDVLDDALWNAYADAWNNISANTNYKIYRFSAPIPVNASRSVITLYSTYSRSDHAAFWHQGNTYSGEPFRAILINDM
;
A
#
# COMPACT_ATOMS: atom_id res chain seq x y z
N MET A 1 -11.84 7.08 -1.58
CA MET A 1 -12.25 7.41 -2.96
C MET A 1 -11.84 8.81 -3.43
N VAL A 2 -12.08 9.88 -2.66
CA VAL A 2 -11.80 11.28 -3.09
C VAL A 2 -10.37 11.47 -3.62
N ALA A 3 -9.37 10.91 -2.93
CA ALA A 3 -7.97 11.02 -3.37
C ALA A 3 -7.71 10.42 -4.76
N VAL A 4 -8.33 9.28 -5.09
CA VAL A 4 -8.16 8.62 -6.40
C VAL A 4 -8.67 9.52 -7.52
N ILE A 5 -9.84 10.12 -7.32
CA ILE A 5 -10.46 11.03 -8.30
C ILE A 5 -9.63 12.33 -8.41
N GLU A 6 -9.13 12.84 -7.30
CA GLU A 6 -8.28 14.04 -7.30
C GLU A 6 -6.95 13.80 -8.01
N ILE A 7 -6.33 12.63 -7.83
CA ILE A 7 -5.12 12.24 -8.57
C ILE A 7 -5.43 12.15 -10.07
N ALA A 8 -6.57 11.56 -10.46
CA ALA A 8 -6.99 11.51 -11.85
C ALA A 8 -7.18 12.91 -12.46
N ARG A 9 -7.83 13.81 -11.72
CA ARG A 9 -8.00 15.21 -12.11
C ARG A 9 -6.64 15.92 -12.27
N LEU A 10 -5.72 15.74 -11.34
CA LEU A 10 -4.38 16.34 -11.41
C LEU A 10 -3.57 15.80 -12.59
N LEU A 11 -3.68 14.51 -12.89
CA LEU A 11 -2.98 13.90 -14.02
C LEU A 11 -3.54 14.38 -15.36
N GLU A 12 -4.84 14.65 -15.47
CA GLU A 12 -5.45 15.25 -16.66
C GLU A 12 -4.88 16.64 -16.95
N THR A 13 -4.61 17.44 -15.91
CA THR A 13 -4.02 18.78 -16.08
C THR A 13 -2.54 18.78 -16.50
N ARG A 14 -1.90 17.61 -16.62
CA ARG A 14 -0.51 17.53 -17.07
C ARG A 14 -0.42 17.63 -18.59
N ASN A 15 0.33 18.61 -19.07
CA ASN A 15 0.61 18.80 -20.51
C ASN A 15 1.63 17.79 -21.09
N GLN A 16 2.00 16.73 -20.35
CA GLN A 16 3.02 15.76 -20.75
C GLN A 16 2.39 14.37 -20.92
N THR A 17 2.80 13.67 -21.98
CA THR A 17 2.41 12.28 -22.21
C THR A 17 3.02 11.37 -21.16
N LEU A 18 2.20 10.46 -20.62
CA LEU A 18 2.67 9.43 -19.70
C LEU A 18 3.29 8.27 -20.49
N ASN A 19 4.44 7.79 -20.03
CA ASN A 19 5.11 6.61 -20.63
C ASN A 19 4.51 5.28 -20.16
N HIS A 20 3.54 5.32 -19.26
CA HIS A 20 2.88 4.16 -18.67
C HIS A 20 1.37 4.37 -18.65
N THR A 21 0.63 3.29 -18.82
CA THR A 21 -0.82 3.27 -18.59
C THR A 21 -1.08 3.27 -17.08
N ILE A 22 -2.00 4.13 -16.63
CA ILE A 22 -2.41 4.21 -15.23
C ILE A 22 -3.87 3.75 -15.13
N TYR A 23 -4.11 2.80 -14.23
CA TYR A 23 -5.45 2.33 -13.88
C TYR A 23 -5.89 3.02 -12.59
N PHE A 24 -7.04 3.69 -12.62
CA PHE A 24 -7.73 4.16 -11.43
C PHE A 24 -8.81 3.14 -11.08
N VAL A 25 -8.60 2.40 -10.00
CA VAL A 25 -9.47 1.28 -9.64
C VAL A 25 -10.16 1.57 -8.31
N ALA A 26 -11.46 1.36 -8.29
CA ALA A 26 -12.30 1.39 -7.10
C ALA A 26 -12.71 -0.04 -6.79
N PHE A 27 -12.11 -0.64 -5.76
CA PHE A 27 -12.51 -1.98 -5.33
C PHE A 27 -13.81 -1.90 -4.53
N ASP A 28 -14.70 -2.85 -4.80
CA ASP A 28 -15.94 -3.04 -4.05
C ASP A 28 -15.80 -4.24 -3.10
N LEU A 29 -16.63 -4.30 -2.07
CA LEU A 29 -16.72 -5.43 -1.15
C LEU A 29 -15.39 -5.78 -0.44
N GLU A 30 -14.57 -4.78 -0.13
CA GLU A 30 -13.34 -4.92 0.67
C GLU A 30 -13.68 -5.54 2.05
N GLU A 31 -14.68 -4.97 2.73
CA GLU A 31 -15.14 -5.39 4.06
C GLU A 31 -15.77 -6.80 4.10
N TYR A 32 -16.03 -7.39 2.92
CA TYR A 32 -16.53 -8.75 2.77
C TYR A 32 -15.43 -9.75 2.39
N GLY A 33 -14.17 -9.38 2.61
CA GLY A 33 -13.01 -10.25 2.39
C GLY A 33 -12.29 -9.96 1.08
N LEU A 34 -12.10 -8.68 0.75
CA LEU A 34 -11.29 -8.21 -0.38
C LEU A 34 -11.83 -8.67 -1.75
N LEU A 35 -13.14 -8.92 -1.86
CA LEU A 35 -13.71 -9.61 -3.02
C LEU A 35 -13.46 -8.85 -4.32
N GLY A 36 -13.55 -7.52 -4.30
CA GLY A 36 -13.31 -6.68 -5.47
C GLY A 36 -11.86 -6.69 -5.94
N SER A 37 -10.89 -6.57 -5.05
CA SER A 37 -9.46 -6.62 -5.42
C SER A 37 -9.02 -8.02 -5.82
N ILE A 38 -9.53 -9.06 -5.15
CA ILE A 38 -9.32 -10.45 -5.57
C ILE A 38 -9.86 -10.67 -6.98
N ALA A 39 -11.11 -10.27 -7.25
CA ALA A 39 -11.71 -10.41 -8.58
C ALA A 39 -10.93 -9.60 -9.63
N PHE A 40 -10.54 -8.36 -9.32
CA PHE A 40 -9.73 -7.55 -10.23
C PHE A 40 -8.40 -8.22 -10.58
N VAL A 41 -7.63 -8.68 -9.58
CA VAL A 41 -6.33 -9.31 -9.84
C VAL A 41 -6.51 -10.63 -10.60
N ARG A 42 -7.42 -11.48 -10.13
CA ARG A 42 -7.61 -12.84 -10.61
C ARG A 42 -8.29 -12.91 -11.98
N ASP A 43 -9.34 -12.13 -12.17
CA ASP A 43 -10.27 -12.26 -13.29
C ASP A 43 -10.03 -11.22 -14.38
N TYR A 44 -9.35 -10.10 -14.07
CA TYR A 44 -9.01 -9.06 -15.05
C TYR A 44 -7.50 -8.90 -15.25
N LEU A 45 -6.75 -8.48 -14.23
CA LEU A 45 -5.34 -8.10 -14.38
C LEU A 45 -4.52 -9.25 -14.94
N ILE A 46 -4.61 -10.45 -14.35
CA ILE A 46 -3.86 -11.61 -14.83
C ILE A 46 -4.31 -12.03 -16.25
N PRO A 47 -5.60 -12.33 -16.51
CA PRO A 47 -6.00 -12.89 -17.79
C PRO A 47 -5.94 -11.88 -18.94
N GLU A 48 -6.33 -10.63 -18.68
CA GLU A 48 -6.53 -9.63 -19.73
C GLU A 48 -5.30 -8.75 -19.99
N GLU A 49 -4.39 -8.61 -19.04
CA GLU A 49 -3.18 -7.78 -19.18
C GLU A 49 -1.91 -8.63 -19.13
N ILE A 50 -1.65 -9.31 -18.01
CA ILE A 50 -0.38 -10.00 -17.76
C ILE A 50 -0.17 -11.13 -18.76
N ASN A 51 -1.18 -11.97 -18.98
CA ASN A 51 -1.12 -13.09 -19.92
C ASN A 51 -0.97 -12.63 -21.39
N LYS A 52 -1.31 -11.36 -21.69
CA LYS A 52 -1.08 -10.75 -23.01
C LYS A 52 0.30 -10.09 -23.13
N GLY A 53 1.15 -10.22 -22.11
CA GLY A 53 2.52 -9.70 -22.10
C GLY A 53 2.65 -8.28 -21.57
N VAL A 54 1.61 -7.70 -20.97
CA VAL A 54 1.71 -6.39 -20.34
C VAL A 54 2.60 -6.48 -19.09
N LYS A 55 3.60 -5.60 -19.02
CA LYS A 55 4.48 -5.51 -17.85
C LYS A 55 3.82 -4.66 -16.77
N PHE A 56 3.44 -5.30 -15.67
CA PHE A 56 2.93 -4.60 -14.49
C PHE A 56 4.05 -3.99 -13.65
N THR A 57 4.01 -2.67 -13.46
CA THR A 57 5.02 -1.93 -12.69
C THR A 57 4.75 -2.03 -11.19
N GLY A 58 3.51 -1.86 -10.76
CA GLY A 58 3.10 -1.92 -9.37
C GLY A 58 1.80 -1.19 -9.08
N ALA A 59 1.28 -1.33 -7.86
CA ALA A 59 0.11 -0.63 -7.37
C ALA A 59 0.40 0.22 -6.13
N TYR A 60 -0.21 1.41 -6.10
CA TYR A 60 -0.35 2.22 -4.89
C TYR A 60 -1.79 2.08 -4.42
N ILE A 61 -1.98 1.41 -3.28
CA ILE A 61 -3.29 1.17 -2.70
C ILE A 61 -3.53 2.23 -1.62
N LEU A 62 -4.66 2.92 -1.71
CA LEU A 62 -5.06 3.95 -0.74
C LEU A 62 -6.22 3.42 0.07
N ASP A 63 -6.05 3.30 1.38
CA ASP A 63 -7.08 2.83 2.30
C ASP A 63 -7.11 3.71 3.53
N MET A 64 -8.29 4.06 4.03
CA MET A 64 -8.47 4.92 5.21
C MET A 64 -7.39 6.01 5.32
N ILE A 65 -7.37 6.94 4.35
CA ILE A 65 -6.49 8.11 4.34
C ILE A 65 -7.28 9.38 4.71
N LEU A 66 -6.56 10.44 5.12
CA LEU A 66 -7.07 11.77 5.48
C LEU A 66 -7.63 11.90 6.91
N SER A 67 -7.23 11.00 7.81
CA SER A 67 -7.64 10.93 9.22
C SER A 67 -6.56 11.46 10.17
N TYR A 68 -6.03 12.65 9.88
CA TYR A 68 -4.99 13.28 10.69
C TYR A 68 -5.48 13.54 12.13
N ASN A 69 -4.76 13.04 13.14
CA ASN A 69 -5.10 13.25 14.54
C ASN A 69 -3.85 13.50 15.41
N ASP A 70 -3.63 14.75 15.79
CA ASP A 70 -2.50 15.19 16.61
C ASP A 70 -2.74 15.09 18.12
N SER A 71 -3.88 14.55 18.57
CA SER A 71 -4.12 14.32 19.99
C SER A 71 -3.20 13.22 20.52
N ALA A 72 -2.66 13.39 21.72
CA ALA A 72 -1.85 12.36 22.36
C ALA A 72 -2.62 11.03 22.49
N PHE A 73 -1.93 9.92 22.24
CA PHE A 73 -2.47 8.55 22.29
C PHE A 73 -3.63 8.28 21.32
N SER A 74 -3.77 9.06 20.25
CA SER A 74 -4.76 8.82 19.20
C SER A 74 -4.46 7.58 18.36
N GLN A 75 -3.19 7.18 18.25
CA GLN A 75 -2.75 6.01 17.49
C GLN A 75 -2.51 4.78 18.36
N ARG A 76 -2.97 3.62 17.88
CA ARG A 76 -2.72 2.32 18.52
C ARG A 76 -2.17 1.33 17.50
N LEU A 77 -0.88 1.03 17.64
CA LEU A 77 -0.22 0.07 16.76
C LEU A 77 -0.57 -1.37 17.13
N PRO A 78 -0.86 -2.23 16.14
CA PRO A 78 -0.98 -3.67 16.34
C PRO A 78 0.30 -4.29 16.93
N PRO A 79 0.20 -5.35 17.76
CA PRO A 79 1.37 -5.96 18.41
C PRO A 79 2.44 -6.47 17.43
N ASP A 80 2.03 -7.01 16.29
CA ASP A 80 2.94 -7.49 15.24
C ASP A 80 3.68 -6.34 14.56
N PHE A 81 3.08 -5.15 14.46
CA PHE A 81 3.77 -3.94 13.98
C PHE A 81 4.83 -3.45 14.97
N ILE A 82 4.49 -3.45 16.26
CA ILE A 82 5.43 -3.10 17.34
C ILE A 82 6.66 -4.03 17.30
N GLN A 83 6.42 -5.33 17.14
CA GLN A 83 7.47 -6.34 17.11
C GLN A 83 8.39 -6.22 15.89
N THR A 84 7.82 -5.98 14.72
CA THR A 84 8.54 -6.08 13.43
C THR A 84 9.12 -4.75 12.97
N ASN A 85 8.56 -3.63 13.43
CA ASN A 85 8.99 -2.28 13.08
C ASN A 85 9.29 -1.43 14.34
N PRO A 86 10.28 -1.85 15.17
CA PRO A 86 10.55 -1.21 16.45
C PRO A 86 11.06 0.24 16.32
N SER A 87 11.78 0.56 15.23
CA SER A 87 12.28 1.92 14.97
C SER A 87 11.14 2.91 14.72
N GLU A 88 10.20 2.56 13.86
CA GLU A 88 9.03 3.38 13.53
C GLU A 88 8.10 3.50 14.73
N THR A 89 7.89 2.40 15.46
CA THR A 89 7.13 2.38 16.71
C THR A 89 7.71 3.35 17.74
N MET A 90 9.04 3.36 17.90
CA MET A 90 9.71 4.27 18.82
C MET A 90 9.52 5.74 18.42
N LYS A 91 9.55 6.07 17.13
CA LYS A 91 9.28 7.43 16.62
C LYS A 91 7.85 7.86 16.96
N ILE A 92 6.87 6.97 16.78
CA ILE A 92 5.46 7.25 17.08
C ILE A 92 5.25 7.48 18.58
N TYR A 93 5.82 6.62 19.44
CA TYR A 93 5.71 6.79 20.90
C TYR A 93 6.49 8.00 21.43
N ALA A 94 7.65 8.32 20.86
CA ALA A 94 8.36 9.56 21.15
C ALA A 94 7.52 10.79 20.78
N ASN A 95 6.65 10.67 19.77
CA ASN A 95 5.64 11.67 19.40
C ASN A 95 4.30 11.47 20.14
N GLN A 96 4.32 10.97 21.38
CA GLN A 96 3.13 10.78 22.24
C GLN A 96 2.05 9.86 21.66
N GLY A 97 2.38 8.98 20.70
CA GLY A 97 1.42 8.08 20.07
C GLY A 97 0.34 8.81 19.27
N ARG A 98 0.70 9.89 18.58
CA ARG A 98 -0.21 10.64 17.68
C ARG A 98 -0.36 9.95 16.32
N GLY A 99 -1.57 9.96 15.77
CA GLY A 99 -1.90 9.56 14.39
C GLY A 99 -1.72 10.73 13.42
N ASP A 100 -0.56 11.38 13.45
CA ASP A 100 -0.24 12.58 12.66
C ASP A 100 0.72 12.27 11.49
N PHE A 101 0.58 11.06 10.94
CA PHE A 101 1.40 10.52 9.86
C PHE A 101 0.57 9.62 8.94
N LEU A 102 1.07 9.40 7.72
CA LEU A 102 0.62 8.29 6.86
C LEU A 102 1.56 7.11 7.04
N SER A 103 1.02 5.92 7.23
CA SER A 103 1.78 4.68 7.11
C SER A 103 1.86 4.22 5.67
N VAL A 104 3.03 3.67 5.33
CA VAL A 104 3.27 3.02 4.06
C VAL A 104 3.72 1.59 4.32
N LEU A 105 2.85 0.63 4.01
CA LEU A 105 3.08 -0.78 4.15
C LEU A 105 3.68 -1.36 2.87
N LYS A 106 4.77 -2.10 3.01
CA LYS A 106 5.46 -2.74 1.87
C LYS A 106 6.12 -4.06 2.29
N ARG A 107 6.40 -4.96 1.35
CA ARG A 107 7.35 -6.06 1.58
C ARG A 107 8.78 -5.56 1.33
N ASP A 108 9.75 -6.22 1.94
CA ASP A 108 11.16 -5.91 1.72
C ASP A 108 11.66 -6.43 0.37
N VAL A 109 12.58 -5.67 -0.24
CA VAL A 109 13.17 -5.91 -1.57
C VAL A 109 12.19 -5.75 -2.74
N LEU A 110 11.07 -6.47 -2.74
CA LEU A 110 10.17 -6.54 -3.88
C LEU A 110 9.48 -5.19 -4.17
N ASP A 111 9.03 -4.51 -3.11
CA ASP A 111 8.25 -3.27 -3.22
C ASP A 111 9.12 -1.99 -3.05
N ASP A 112 10.45 -2.14 -2.94
CA ASP A 112 11.38 -1.01 -2.68
C ASP A 112 11.35 0.04 -3.78
N ALA A 113 11.20 -0.37 -5.04
CA ALA A 113 11.12 0.57 -6.16
C ALA A 113 9.90 1.50 -6.06
N LEU A 114 8.74 0.97 -5.62
CA LEU A 114 7.53 1.77 -5.40
C LEU A 114 7.69 2.68 -4.20
N TRP A 115 8.23 2.15 -3.10
CA TRP A 115 8.49 2.93 -1.89
C TRP A 115 9.44 4.10 -2.17
N ASN A 116 10.57 3.85 -2.82
CA ASN A 116 11.57 4.88 -3.10
C ASN A 116 10.97 5.98 -4.00
N ALA A 117 10.25 5.60 -5.06
CA ALA A 117 9.58 6.57 -5.92
C ALA A 117 8.56 7.44 -5.15
N TYR A 118 7.78 6.83 -4.26
CA TYR A 118 6.82 7.56 -3.41
C TYR A 118 7.52 8.47 -2.41
N ALA A 119 8.52 7.96 -1.68
CA ALA A 119 9.27 8.70 -0.68
C ALA A 119 10.04 9.88 -1.31
N ASP A 120 10.66 9.67 -2.47
CA ASP A 120 11.35 10.72 -3.20
C ASP A 120 10.37 11.80 -3.66
N ALA A 121 9.22 11.40 -4.22
CA ALA A 121 8.18 12.36 -4.60
C ALA A 121 7.67 13.15 -3.39
N TRP A 122 7.40 12.49 -2.28
CA TRP A 122 6.94 13.11 -1.03
C TRP A 122 7.95 14.13 -0.49
N ASN A 123 9.22 13.74 -0.44
CA ASN A 123 10.31 14.58 0.05
C ASN A 123 10.63 15.75 -0.90
N ASN A 124 10.29 15.65 -2.18
CA ASN A 124 10.46 16.74 -3.14
C ASN A 124 9.30 17.74 -3.17
N ILE A 125 8.10 17.32 -2.72
CA ILE A 125 6.92 18.21 -2.60
C ILE A 125 6.98 19.06 -1.33
N SER A 126 7.77 18.65 -0.33
CA SER A 126 7.73 19.18 1.04
C SER A 126 8.41 20.55 1.20
N ALA A 127 7.82 21.58 0.61
CA ALA A 127 7.95 22.95 1.11
C ALA A 127 7.24 23.17 2.47
N ASN A 128 6.54 22.14 3.01
CA ASN A 128 5.71 22.24 4.20
C ASN A 128 5.87 20.97 5.07
N THR A 129 6.55 21.10 6.21
CA THR A 129 7.12 20.01 7.03
C THR A 129 6.13 19.29 7.95
N ASN A 130 4.82 19.58 7.85
CA ASN A 130 3.85 19.15 8.86
C ASN A 130 3.34 17.72 8.66
N TYR A 131 3.49 17.14 7.47
CA TYR A 131 2.97 15.81 7.15
C TYR A 131 4.07 14.77 7.05
N LYS A 132 3.97 13.75 7.90
CA LYS A 132 4.95 12.68 8.05
C LYS A 132 4.49 11.43 7.30
N ILE A 133 5.45 10.68 6.77
CA ILE A 133 5.22 9.32 6.29
C ILE A 133 6.12 8.36 7.08
N TYR A 134 5.57 7.22 7.50
CA TYR A 134 6.33 6.15 8.15
C TYR A 134 6.20 4.85 7.37
N ARG A 135 7.35 4.25 7.06
CA ARG A 135 7.44 3.02 6.29
C ARG A 135 7.45 1.82 7.21
N PHE A 136 6.44 0.97 7.08
CA PHE A 136 6.34 -0.29 7.81
C PHE A 136 6.69 -1.46 6.87
N SER A 137 7.73 -2.20 7.22
CA SER A 137 8.15 -3.41 6.53
C SER A 137 7.31 -4.58 6.99
N ALA A 138 6.62 -5.22 6.05
CA ALA A 138 5.90 -6.46 6.27
C ALA A 138 6.90 -7.63 6.30
N PRO A 139 6.94 -8.44 7.39
CA PRO A 139 7.80 -9.62 7.49
C PRO A 139 7.24 -10.81 6.69
N ILE A 140 6.69 -10.55 5.49
CA ILE A 140 6.04 -11.52 4.62
C ILE A 140 6.91 -11.66 3.36
N PRO A 141 7.73 -12.71 3.25
CA PRO A 141 8.53 -12.94 2.05
C PRO A 141 7.64 -13.29 0.85
N VAL A 142 8.19 -13.15 -0.36
CA VAL A 142 7.51 -13.42 -1.63
C VAL A 142 6.85 -14.80 -1.70
N ASN A 143 7.52 -15.82 -1.14
CA ASN A 143 7.04 -17.21 -1.10
C ASN A 143 6.56 -17.61 0.31
N ALA A 144 5.97 -16.67 1.05
CA ALA A 144 5.48 -16.95 2.40
C ALA A 144 4.46 -18.10 2.41
N SER A 145 4.62 -19.01 3.37
CA SER A 145 3.59 -20.03 3.63
C SER A 145 2.33 -19.38 4.19
N ARG A 146 1.19 -20.07 4.05
CA ARG A 146 -0.08 -19.65 4.67
C ARG A 146 0.05 -19.43 6.19
N SER A 147 0.90 -20.21 6.87
CA SER A 147 1.17 -20.02 8.30
C SER A 147 1.88 -18.70 8.60
N VAL A 148 2.84 -18.29 7.79
CA VAL A 148 3.53 -16.98 7.93
C VAL A 148 2.56 -15.83 7.66
N ILE A 149 1.73 -15.95 6.61
CA ILE A 149 0.71 -14.93 6.30
C ILE A 149 -0.30 -14.82 7.46
N THR A 150 -0.70 -15.94 8.06
CA THR A 150 -1.62 -15.95 9.21
C THR A 150 -0.97 -15.32 10.45
N LEU A 151 0.31 -15.61 10.70
CA LEU A 151 1.07 -15.04 11.82
C LEU A 151 1.14 -13.52 11.75
N TYR A 152 1.27 -12.96 10.54
CA TYR A 152 1.36 -11.52 10.28
C TYR A 152 0.12 -10.99 9.57
N SER A 153 -1.05 -11.51 9.94
CA SER A 153 -2.32 -11.25 9.25
C SER A 153 -2.69 -9.77 9.17
N THR A 154 -2.27 -8.94 10.14
CA THR A 154 -2.48 -7.48 10.10
C THR A 154 -1.95 -6.85 8.82
N TYR A 155 -0.84 -7.38 8.28
CA TYR A 155 -0.24 -6.90 7.04
C TYR A 155 -1.00 -7.27 5.76
N SER A 156 -2.05 -8.09 5.86
CA SER A 156 -2.82 -8.59 4.71
C SER A 156 -4.31 -8.27 4.81
N ARG A 157 -4.68 -7.21 5.54
CA ARG A 157 -6.07 -6.85 5.84
C ARG A 157 -6.77 -5.99 4.79
N SER A 158 -6.05 -5.41 3.83
CA SER A 158 -6.58 -4.46 2.84
C SER A 158 -6.27 -4.93 1.41
N ASP A 159 -6.76 -4.21 0.41
CA ASP A 159 -6.77 -4.62 -1.00
C ASP A 159 -5.38 -4.90 -1.61
N HIS A 160 -4.31 -4.36 -1.04
CA HIS A 160 -2.93 -4.69 -1.47
C HIS A 160 -2.62 -6.18 -1.31
N ALA A 161 -3.31 -6.88 -0.39
CA ALA A 161 -3.11 -8.30 -0.15
C ALA A 161 -3.42 -9.16 -1.40
N ALA A 162 -4.40 -8.77 -2.22
CA ALA A 162 -4.71 -9.46 -3.48
C ALA A 162 -3.53 -9.40 -4.49
N PHE A 163 -2.70 -8.35 -4.42
CA PHE A 163 -1.48 -8.21 -5.20
C PHE A 163 -0.30 -8.96 -4.60
N TRP A 164 -0.33 -9.26 -3.30
CA TRP A 164 0.75 -10.00 -2.66
C TRP A 164 0.55 -11.51 -2.71
N HIS A 165 -0.71 -11.96 -2.73
CA HIS A 165 -1.09 -13.36 -2.49
C HIS A 165 -2.04 -13.90 -3.58
N GLN A 166 -1.51 -14.22 -4.76
CA GLN A 166 -2.31 -14.83 -5.84
C GLN A 166 -2.57 -16.33 -5.66
N GLY A 167 -1.92 -16.97 -4.68
CA GLY A 167 -2.01 -18.41 -4.46
C GLY A 167 -1.67 -19.20 -5.73
N ASN A 168 -2.45 -20.24 -6.02
CA ASN A 168 -2.24 -21.08 -7.21
C ASN A 168 -2.78 -20.44 -8.50
N THR A 169 -3.38 -19.25 -8.46
CA THR A 169 -3.97 -18.63 -9.65
C THR A 169 -2.92 -17.96 -10.54
N TYR A 170 -1.70 -17.76 -10.04
CA TYR A 170 -0.60 -17.18 -10.80
C TYR A 170 0.71 -17.88 -10.44
N SER A 171 1.45 -18.33 -11.45
CA SER A 171 2.73 -19.02 -11.27
C SER A 171 3.95 -18.11 -11.41
N GLY A 172 3.75 -16.82 -11.66
CA GLY A 172 4.83 -15.84 -11.75
C GLY A 172 5.19 -15.22 -10.39
N GLU A 173 6.11 -14.25 -10.41
CA GLU A 173 6.47 -13.49 -9.22
C GLU A 173 5.29 -12.61 -8.75
N PRO A 174 4.90 -12.66 -7.46
CA PRO A 174 3.85 -11.81 -6.89
C PRO A 174 3.97 -10.33 -7.28
N PHE A 175 2.83 -9.69 -7.50
CA PHE A 175 2.81 -8.31 -7.96
C PHE A 175 3.30 -7.33 -6.89
N ARG A 176 4.00 -6.27 -7.33
CA ARG A 176 4.44 -5.18 -6.45
C ARG A 176 3.25 -4.34 -6.04
N ALA A 177 3.09 -4.09 -4.75
CA ALA A 177 2.08 -3.16 -4.25
C ALA A 177 2.48 -2.59 -2.89
N ILE A 178 2.19 -1.32 -2.67
CA ILE A 178 2.29 -0.71 -1.34
C ILE A 178 0.93 -0.21 -0.89
N LEU A 179 0.63 -0.36 0.40
CA LEU A 179 -0.55 0.21 1.03
C LEU A 179 -0.17 1.53 1.66
N ILE A 180 -0.94 2.58 1.39
CA ILE A 180 -0.84 3.87 2.05
C ILE A 180 -2.14 4.07 2.81
N ASN A 181 -2.02 4.23 4.13
CA ASN A 181 -3.16 4.38 5.02
C ASN A 181 -2.80 5.24 6.23
N ASP A 182 -3.81 5.56 7.05
CA ASP A 182 -3.62 6.23 8.35
C ASP A 182 -3.41 5.21 9.50
N MET A 183 -3.37 3.90 9.18
CA MET A 183 -3.28 2.68 10.02
C MET A 183 -3.66 2.84 11.49
#